data_AF-A0A7J4UBG8-F1
#
_entry.id   AF-A0A7J4UBG8-F1
#
_cell.length_a   1.000
_cell.length_b   1.000
_cell.length_c   1.000
_cell.angle_alpha   90.00
_cell.angle_beta   90.00
_cell.angle_gamma   90.00
#
_symmetry.space_group_name_H-M   'P 1'
#
loop_
_entity.id
_entity.type
_entity.pdbx_description
1 polymer ?
#
loop_
_entity_poly.entity_id
_entity_poly.type
_entity_poly.pdbx_seq_one_letter_code
_entity_poly.pdbx_strand_id
1 'polypeptide(L)'
;MKKRTSQKKQRLQQLRSLYITIERNFPDMARAITAQEYGVPLSVFSQGISPLSAIVIYLKEDMGLSYHHIALLLGRDERSIWWVYSQVEGQKKKAFPHEDKILVPITLFKDKSLSILEHIILFLKKQYSLGEIAVLLRKSKSTIWTVDARAKKKAAVHVDDDLLHLAPITVLQDPVIFHYETLLEKQAKKAELDRISYGDQFLRGTVPLDVFSSTLPPLAALSSFLHDAHHLHYGKIAHLLHRSPSTIWSTLHNKGAGHKRYGHMNYDHKSYDHEGSQLYVPLMVFQQRRLSILEALVHWMLAQGYQIREIALLLKKHPSAIREVARRARRKTADA
;
A
#
# COMPACT_ATOMS: atom_id res chain seq x y z
N MET A 1 20.08 -11.37 23.67
CA MET A 1 20.13 -10.62 22.38
C MET A 1 19.79 -11.44 21.13
N LYS A 2 20.02 -12.77 21.05
CA LYS A 2 19.81 -13.59 19.82
C LYS A 2 18.36 -13.73 19.31
N LYS A 3 17.31 -13.55 20.13
CA LYS A 3 15.90 -13.64 19.68
C LYS A 3 15.43 -12.46 18.83
N ARG A 4 15.94 -11.24 19.10
CA ARG A 4 15.53 -10.02 18.38
C ARG A 4 16.01 -10.01 16.92
N THR A 5 17.18 -10.59 16.65
CA THR A 5 17.72 -10.72 15.28
C THR A 5 16.94 -11.75 14.44
N SER A 6 16.43 -12.83 15.05
CA SER A 6 15.60 -13.82 14.37
C SER A 6 14.25 -13.26 13.91
N GLN A 7 13.56 -12.51 14.78
CA GLN A 7 12.26 -11.92 14.47
C GLN A 7 12.35 -10.82 13.41
N LYS A 8 13.39 -9.98 13.46
CA LYS A 8 13.66 -8.97 12.41
C LYS A 8 13.92 -9.62 11.05
N LYS A 9 14.68 -10.72 11.02
CA LYS A 9 14.95 -11.49 9.80
C LYS A 9 13.67 -12.09 9.22
N GLN A 10 12.81 -12.66 10.05
CA GLN A 10 11.54 -13.25 9.61
C GLN A 10 10.58 -12.19 9.04
N ARG A 11 10.49 -11.03 9.68
CA ARG A 11 9.67 -9.90 9.18
C ARG A 11 10.18 -9.36 7.84
N LEU A 12 11.50 -9.25 7.69
CA LEU A 12 12.11 -8.84 6.42
C LEU A 12 11.81 -9.84 5.29
N GLN A 13 11.80 -11.14 5.61
CA GLN A 13 11.45 -12.21 4.67
C GLN A 13 9.98 -12.13 4.23
N GLN A 14 9.07 -11.86 5.16
CA GLN A 14 7.64 -11.68 4.87
C GLN A 14 7.39 -10.46 3.97
N LEU A 15 8.05 -9.33 4.26
CA LEU A 15 7.94 -8.12 3.43
C LEU A 15 8.48 -8.36 2.01
N ARG A 16 9.59 -9.10 1.87
CA ARG A 16 10.12 -9.50 0.55
C ARG A 16 9.14 -10.37 -0.23
N SER A 17 8.52 -11.37 0.41
CA SER A 17 7.53 -12.23 -0.28
C SER A 17 6.29 -11.44 -0.72
N LEU A 18 5.85 -10.46 0.08
CA LEU A 18 4.72 -9.60 -0.27
C LEU A 18 5.06 -8.71 -1.46
N TYR A 19 6.23 -8.07 -1.44
CA TYR A 19 6.70 -7.24 -2.55
C TYR A 19 6.77 -8.04 -3.86
N ILE A 20 7.38 -9.22 -3.87
CA ILE A 20 7.45 -10.09 -5.06
C ILE A 20 6.05 -10.46 -5.57
N THR A 21 5.10 -10.71 -4.66
CA THR A 21 3.71 -11.04 -5.02
C THR A 21 3.01 -9.84 -5.65
N ILE A 22 3.23 -8.64 -5.12
CA ILE A 22 2.68 -7.39 -5.66
C ILE A 22 3.29 -7.09 -7.03
N GLU A 23 4.60 -7.19 -7.18
CA GLU A 23 5.31 -6.97 -8.45
C GLU A 23 4.85 -7.94 -9.54
N ARG A 24 4.62 -9.21 -9.18
CA ARG A 24 4.16 -10.25 -10.12
C ARG A 24 2.71 -10.07 -10.54
N ASN A 25 1.82 -9.73 -9.60
CA ASN A 25 0.37 -9.71 -9.86
C ASN A 25 -0.15 -8.34 -10.27
N PHE A 26 0.53 -7.26 -9.86
CA PHE A 26 0.11 -5.88 -10.08
C PHE A 26 1.32 -5.01 -10.49
N PRO A 27 1.95 -5.29 -11.64
CA PRO A 27 3.15 -4.60 -12.07
C PRO A 27 2.95 -3.07 -12.18
N ASP A 28 1.76 -2.62 -12.58
CA ASP A 28 1.46 -1.19 -12.70
C ASP A 28 1.24 -0.52 -11.34
N MET A 29 0.71 -1.24 -10.34
CA MET A 29 0.61 -0.76 -8.96
C MET A 29 1.98 -0.72 -8.27
N ALA A 30 2.81 -1.74 -8.50
CA ALA A 30 4.19 -1.76 -8.03
C ALA A 30 4.99 -0.58 -8.60
N ARG A 31 4.80 -0.28 -9.90
CA ARG A 31 5.37 0.90 -10.59
C ARG A 31 4.84 2.21 -10.02
N ALA A 32 3.55 2.32 -9.74
CA ALA A 32 2.96 3.54 -9.17
C ALA A 32 3.45 3.81 -7.74
N ILE A 33 3.56 2.77 -6.90
CA ILE A 33 4.07 2.87 -5.52
C ILE A 33 5.57 3.26 -5.53
N THR A 34 6.39 2.62 -6.39
CA THR A 34 7.81 2.98 -6.51
C THR A 34 8.05 4.34 -7.18
N ALA A 35 7.17 4.79 -8.07
CA ALA A 35 7.27 6.10 -8.72
C ALA A 35 7.02 7.27 -7.77
N GLN A 36 6.20 7.06 -6.73
CA GLN A 36 5.86 8.10 -5.75
C GLN A 36 6.88 8.21 -4.61
N GLU A 37 7.66 7.16 -4.31
CA GLU A 37 8.47 7.10 -3.09
C GLU A 37 9.90 7.67 -3.20
N TYR A 38 10.45 7.82 -4.42
CA TYR A 38 11.86 8.20 -4.58
C TYR A 38 12.02 9.53 -5.34
N GLY A 39 11.97 10.62 -4.58
CA GLY A 39 12.46 11.92 -5.02
C GLY A 39 13.96 12.06 -4.78
N VAL A 40 14.69 12.57 -5.76
CA VAL A 40 16.10 12.95 -5.60
C VAL A 40 16.14 14.46 -5.30
N PRO A 41 16.67 14.88 -4.14
CA PRO A 41 16.84 16.30 -3.83
C PRO A 41 17.68 17.02 -4.88
N LEU A 42 17.26 18.21 -5.30
CA LEU A 42 17.93 18.94 -6.38
C LEU A 42 19.41 19.25 -6.06
N SER A 43 19.74 19.45 -4.78
CA SER A 43 21.06 19.72 -4.23
C SER A 43 22.07 18.64 -4.59
N VAL A 44 21.63 17.40 -4.79
CA VAL A 44 22.45 16.29 -5.26
C VAL A 44 23.18 16.66 -6.55
N PHE A 45 22.53 17.42 -7.44
CA PHE A 45 23.07 17.81 -8.74
C PHE A 45 23.89 19.11 -8.73
N SER A 46 23.91 19.82 -7.60
CA SER A 46 24.67 21.05 -7.45
C SER A 46 26.17 20.83 -7.26
N GLN A 47 26.59 19.58 -7.08
CA GLN A 47 27.98 19.20 -6.88
C GLN A 47 28.77 19.24 -8.20
N GLY A 48 30.10 19.38 -8.10
CA GLY A 48 31.03 19.38 -9.22
C GLY A 48 31.24 18.00 -9.86
N ILE A 49 30.36 17.04 -9.60
CA ILE A 49 30.43 15.65 -10.09
C ILE A 49 29.42 15.42 -11.21
N SER A 50 29.56 14.30 -11.93
CA SER A 50 28.62 13.96 -13.00
C SER A 50 27.21 13.72 -12.41
N PRO A 51 26.13 14.14 -13.07
CA PRO A 51 24.76 13.95 -12.56
C PRO A 51 24.38 12.48 -12.30
N LEU A 52 24.87 11.55 -13.13
CA LEU A 52 24.64 10.11 -12.92
C LEU A 52 25.37 9.63 -11.66
N SER A 53 26.64 10.02 -11.50
CA SER A 53 27.40 9.69 -10.30
C SER A 53 26.73 10.23 -9.04
N ALA A 54 26.22 11.47 -9.09
CA ALA A 54 25.53 12.10 -7.97
C ALA A 54 24.30 11.30 -7.50
N ILE A 55 23.43 10.91 -8.44
CA ILE A 55 22.26 10.08 -8.13
C ILE A 55 22.69 8.73 -7.57
N VAL A 56 23.69 8.08 -8.18
CA VAL A 56 24.12 6.76 -7.71
C VAL A 56 24.68 6.83 -6.29
N ILE A 57 25.49 7.84 -5.97
CA ILE A 57 25.99 8.03 -4.59
C ILE A 57 24.81 8.26 -3.64
N TYR A 58 23.90 9.19 -3.96
CA TYR A 58 22.75 9.50 -3.09
C TYR A 58 21.90 8.26 -2.80
N LEU A 59 21.56 7.50 -3.84
CA LEU A 59 20.75 6.29 -3.67
C LEU A 59 21.50 5.19 -2.91
N LYS A 60 22.83 5.17 -3.01
CA LYS A 60 23.65 4.14 -2.38
C LYS A 60 23.93 4.45 -0.91
N GLU A 61 24.39 5.65 -0.62
CA GLU A 61 24.84 6.07 0.71
C GLU A 61 23.67 6.54 1.57
N ASP A 62 22.88 7.48 1.07
CA ASP A 62 21.81 8.12 1.85
C ASP A 62 20.56 7.24 1.91
N MET A 63 20.19 6.59 0.81
CA MET A 63 19.01 5.72 0.74
C MET A 63 19.31 4.23 1.00
N GLY A 64 20.60 3.85 1.09
CA GLY A 64 21.02 2.49 1.45
C GLY A 64 20.65 1.42 0.42
N LEU A 65 20.43 1.77 -0.85
CA LEU A 65 19.97 0.82 -1.87
C LEU A 65 21.07 -0.12 -2.38
N SER A 66 20.66 -1.28 -2.88
CA SER A 66 21.57 -2.21 -3.59
C SER A 66 21.82 -1.71 -5.02
N TYR A 67 22.94 -2.10 -5.62
CA TYR A 67 23.22 -1.74 -7.03
C TYR A 67 22.13 -2.27 -7.96
N HIS A 68 21.65 -3.49 -7.71
CA HIS A 68 20.51 -4.07 -8.40
C HIS A 68 19.26 -3.17 -8.37
N HIS A 69 18.86 -2.66 -7.20
CA HIS A 69 17.69 -1.78 -7.12
C HIS A 69 17.92 -0.43 -7.81
N ILE A 70 19.11 0.16 -7.67
CA ILE A 70 19.46 1.40 -8.37
C ILE A 70 19.39 1.20 -9.89
N ALA A 71 19.87 0.05 -10.37
CA ALA A 71 19.83 -0.33 -11.78
C ALA A 71 18.38 -0.41 -12.29
N LEU A 72 17.48 -1.05 -11.53
CA LEU A 72 16.05 -1.12 -11.86
C LEU A 72 15.38 0.25 -11.88
N LEU A 73 15.66 1.11 -10.90
CA LEU A 73 15.08 2.46 -10.79
C LEU A 73 15.50 3.36 -11.94
N LEU A 74 16.79 3.33 -12.31
CA LEU A 74 17.34 4.14 -13.39
C LEU A 74 17.22 3.47 -14.77
N GLY A 75 16.66 2.26 -14.84
CA GLY A 75 16.59 1.46 -16.07
C GLY A 75 17.97 1.11 -16.67
N ARG A 76 19.04 1.08 -15.88
CA ARG A 76 20.43 0.84 -16.32
C ARG A 76 20.90 -0.56 -15.96
N ASP A 77 22.01 -0.99 -16.58
CA ASP A 77 22.66 -2.24 -16.21
C ASP A 77 23.38 -2.11 -14.86
N GLU A 78 23.32 -3.16 -14.03
CA GLU A 78 23.90 -3.17 -12.69
C GLU A 78 25.42 -2.97 -12.70
N ARG A 79 26.14 -3.50 -13.71
CA ARG A 79 27.59 -3.29 -13.85
C ARG A 79 27.91 -1.84 -14.14
N SER A 80 27.05 -1.16 -14.89
CA SER A 80 27.19 0.28 -15.17
C SER A 80 27.04 1.10 -13.87
N ILE A 81 26.08 0.75 -13.02
CA ILE A 81 25.89 1.41 -11.73
C ILE A 81 27.10 1.19 -10.82
N TRP A 82 27.56 -0.05 -10.70
CA TRP A 82 28.76 -0.37 -9.91
C TRP A 82 30.00 0.38 -10.41
N TRP A 83 30.23 0.40 -11.72
CA TRP A 83 31.36 1.10 -12.31
C TRP A 83 31.30 2.61 -12.04
N VAL A 84 30.14 3.25 -12.26
CA VAL A 84 29.96 4.68 -11.95
C VAL A 84 30.26 4.98 -10.48
N TYR A 85 29.81 4.11 -9.57
CA TYR A 85 30.04 4.28 -8.14
C TYR A 85 31.50 4.06 -7.71
N SER A 86 32.22 3.13 -8.34
CA SER A 86 33.65 2.91 -8.05
C SER A 86 34.54 4.05 -8.55
N GLN A 87 34.20 4.69 -9.67
CA GLN A 87 34.95 5.84 -10.19
C GLN A 87 34.94 7.07 -9.28
N VAL A 88 33.95 7.18 -8.38
CA VAL A 88 33.76 8.34 -7.51
C VAL A 88 34.18 8.10 -6.07
N GLU A 89 34.92 7.03 -5.78
CA GLU A 89 35.35 6.63 -4.44
C GLU A 89 36.10 7.71 -3.66
N GLY A 90 36.95 8.50 -4.33
CA GLY A 90 37.63 9.65 -3.72
C GLY A 90 36.72 10.84 -3.39
N GLN A 91 35.51 10.89 -3.96
CA GLN A 91 34.57 12.01 -3.85
C GLN A 91 33.40 11.71 -2.88
N LYS A 92 33.30 10.47 -2.37
CA LYS A 92 32.22 9.98 -1.48
C LYS A 92 32.12 10.68 -0.12
N LYS A 93 33.12 11.46 0.30
CA LYS A 93 33.19 12.01 1.67
C LYS A 93 32.28 13.21 1.94
N LYS A 94 31.56 13.73 0.95
CA LYS A 94 30.66 14.87 1.13
C LYS A 94 29.22 14.36 1.20
N ALA A 95 28.65 14.38 2.41
CA ALA A 95 27.22 14.17 2.59
C ALA A 95 26.44 15.18 1.73
N PHE A 96 25.34 14.73 1.12
CA PHE A 96 24.46 15.63 0.38
C PHE A 96 23.68 16.49 1.38
N PRO A 97 23.49 17.79 1.11
CA PRO A 97 22.61 18.60 1.94
C PRO A 97 21.17 18.11 1.77
N HIS A 98 20.53 17.75 2.89
CA HIS A 98 19.19 17.14 2.93
C HIS A 98 18.04 18.17 2.95
N GLU A 99 18.33 19.47 2.90
CA GLU A 99 17.34 20.53 3.17
C GLU A 99 16.62 21.08 1.93
N ASP A 100 16.64 20.32 0.84
CA ASP A 100 16.15 20.82 -0.44
C ASP A 100 14.64 20.68 -0.58
N LYS A 101 13.98 21.81 -0.86
CA LYS A 101 12.53 21.88 -1.09
C LYS A 101 12.09 21.26 -2.42
N ILE A 102 13.02 21.06 -3.36
CA ILE A 102 12.73 20.58 -4.71
C ILE A 102 13.21 19.14 -4.83
N LEU A 103 12.26 18.23 -5.02
CA LEU A 103 12.52 16.82 -5.30
C LEU A 103 12.28 16.53 -6.78
N VAL A 104 13.29 15.95 -7.44
CA VAL A 104 13.19 15.49 -8.83
C VAL A 104 12.76 14.02 -8.83
N PRO A 105 11.64 13.65 -9.48
CA PRO A 105 11.20 12.26 -9.51
C PRO A 105 12.23 11.35 -10.18
N ILE A 106 12.63 10.26 -9.50
CA ILE A 106 13.65 9.34 -10.04
C ILE A 106 13.24 8.68 -11.36
N THR A 107 11.93 8.51 -11.56
CA THR A 107 11.35 7.84 -12.73
C THR A 107 11.65 8.57 -14.03
N LEU A 108 11.93 9.88 -13.97
CA LEU A 108 12.39 10.66 -15.12
C LEU A 108 13.68 10.09 -15.71
N PHE A 109 14.55 9.54 -14.87
CA PHE A 109 15.88 9.07 -15.30
C PHE A 109 15.89 7.66 -15.90
N LYS A 110 14.73 6.99 -15.96
CA LYS A 110 14.61 5.67 -16.56
C LYS A 110 14.72 5.73 -18.08
N ASP A 111 14.26 6.81 -18.69
CA ASP A 111 14.45 7.07 -20.12
C ASP A 111 15.90 7.47 -20.41
N LYS A 112 16.54 6.73 -21.31
CA LYS A 112 17.94 6.93 -21.73
C LYS A 112 18.09 7.83 -22.96
N SER A 113 16.99 8.23 -23.60
CA SER A 113 17.01 9.12 -24.77
C SER A 113 17.66 10.47 -24.43
N LEU A 114 17.40 10.94 -23.21
CA LEU A 114 17.99 12.13 -22.62
C LEU A 114 19.03 11.76 -21.55
N SER A 115 20.04 12.61 -21.46
CA SER A 115 20.94 12.63 -20.32
C SER A 115 20.20 13.13 -19.07
N ILE A 116 20.72 12.78 -17.90
CA ILE A 116 20.11 13.13 -16.62
C ILE A 116 19.99 14.65 -16.44
N LEU A 117 20.99 15.43 -16.88
CA LEU A 117 20.92 16.89 -16.80
C LEU A 117 19.87 17.48 -17.75
N GLU A 118 19.68 16.87 -18.93
CA GLU A 118 18.60 17.25 -19.85
C GLU A 118 17.23 17.01 -19.21
N HIS A 119 17.02 15.84 -18.58
CA HIS A 119 15.80 15.52 -17.82
C HIS A 119 15.52 16.53 -16.70
N ILE A 120 16.54 16.86 -15.90
CA ILE A 120 16.40 17.83 -14.79
C ILE A 120 16.02 19.21 -15.32
N ILE A 121 16.68 19.68 -16.38
CA ILE A 121 16.39 21.00 -16.96
C ILE A 121 14.98 21.05 -17.51
N LEU A 122 14.53 20.02 -18.25
CA LEU A 122 13.15 19.96 -18.74
C LEU A 122 12.12 19.94 -17.60
N PHE A 123 12.41 19.22 -16.52
CA PHE A 123 11.56 19.19 -15.34
C PHE A 123 11.45 20.57 -14.66
N LEU A 124 12.58 21.22 -14.37
CA LEU A 124 12.61 22.51 -13.68
C LEU A 124 12.05 23.65 -14.54
N LYS A 125 12.23 23.57 -15.86
CA LYS A 125 11.78 24.63 -16.78
C LYS A 125 10.27 24.83 -16.80
N LYS A 126 9.50 23.87 -16.28
CA LYS A 126 8.06 24.03 -16.06
C LYS A 126 7.74 25.18 -15.09
N GLN A 127 8.67 25.56 -14.21
CA GLN A 127 8.44 26.53 -13.13
C GLN A 127 9.53 27.61 -13.01
N TYR A 128 10.73 27.37 -13.54
CA TYR A 128 11.89 28.26 -13.35
C TYR A 128 12.48 28.71 -14.69
N SER A 129 13.00 29.93 -14.71
CA SER A 129 13.80 30.44 -15.84
C SER A 129 15.16 29.76 -15.92
N LEU A 130 15.79 29.79 -17.11
CA LEU A 130 17.14 29.20 -17.29
C LEU A 130 18.20 29.84 -16.37
N GLY A 131 18.02 31.13 -16.03
CA GLY A 131 18.90 31.83 -15.09
C GLY A 131 18.78 31.29 -13.67
N GLU A 132 17.56 31.06 -13.19
CA GLU A 132 17.30 30.47 -11.88
C GLU A 132 17.78 29.02 -11.81
N ILE A 133 17.53 28.23 -12.86
CA ILE A 133 18.04 26.85 -12.97
C ILE A 133 19.56 26.80 -12.86
N ALA A 134 20.27 27.76 -13.48
CA ALA A 134 21.72 27.86 -13.37
C ALA A 134 22.18 28.11 -11.93
N VAL A 135 21.47 28.96 -11.19
CA VAL A 135 21.73 29.23 -9.77
C VAL A 135 21.45 27.99 -8.91
N LEU A 136 20.28 27.35 -9.09
CA LEU A 136 19.86 26.15 -8.34
C LEU A 136 20.84 24.99 -8.52
N LEU A 137 21.30 24.75 -9.75
CA LEU A 137 22.23 23.66 -10.07
C LEU A 137 23.70 24.05 -9.90
N ARG A 138 24.01 25.28 -9.49
CA ARG A 138 25.37 25.84 -9.42
C ARG A 138 26.17 25.59 -10.70
N LYS A 139 25.54 25.81 -11.87
CA LYS A 139 26.16 25.68 -13.20
C LYS A 139 26.19 27.04 -13.90
N SER A 140 27.06 27.18 -14.89
CA SER A 140 27.08 28.39 -15.71
C SER A 140 25.78 28.52 -16.53
N LYS A 141 25.31 29.75 -16.74
CA LYS A 141 24.13 30.02 -17.60
C LYS A 141 24.31 29.45 -19.01
N SER A 142 25.52 29.54 -19.56
CA SER A 142 25.86 28.98 -20.88
C SER A 142 25.69 27.46 -20.92
N THR A 143 26.13 26.75 -19.88
CA THR A 143 25.93 25.29 -19.76
C THR A 143 24.45 24.94 -19.76
N ILE A 144 23.64 25.61 -18.93
CA ILE A 144 22.20 25.34 -18.85
C ILE A 144 21.52 25.62 -20.20
N TRP A 145 21.87 26.72 -20.87
CA TRP A 145 21.32 27.06 -22.18
C TRP A 145 21.65 26.01 -23.25
N THR A 146 22.90 25.57 -23.34
CA THR A 146 23.31 24.54 -24.30
C THR A 146 22.59 23.21 -24.04
N VAL A 147 22.44 22.82 -22.77
CA VAL A 147 21.76 21.57 -22.41
C VAL A 147 20.26 21.67 -22.68
N ASP A 148 19.61 22.80 -22.39
CA ASP A 148 18.20 23.05 -22.76
C ASP A 148 17.97 22.93 -24.27
N ALA A 149 18.83 23.56 -25.07
CA ALA A 149 18.75 23.50 -26.53
C ALA A 149 18.89 22.07 -27.05
N ARG A 150 19.83 21.29 -26.49
CA ARG A 150 20.02 19.87 -26.84
C ARG A 150 18.84 19.02 -26.41
N ALA A 151 18.32 19.23 -25.20
CA ALA A 151 17.16 18.51 -24.66
C ALA A 151 15.94 18.70 -25.56
N LYS A 152 15.65 19.95 -25.98
CA LYS A 152 14.56 20.24 -26.92
C LYS A 152 14.73 19.56 -28.27
N LYS A 153 15.95 19.60 -28.84
CA LYS A 153 16.23 18.98 -30.13
C LYS A 153 15.98 17.46 -30.07
N LYS A 154 16.40 16.79 -28.99
CA LYS A 154 16.16 15.36 -28.79
C LYS A 154 14.69 15.07 -28.50
N ALA A 155 14.05 15.86 -27.64
CA ALA A 155 12.64 15.70 -27.32
C ALA A 155 11.77 15.80 -28.58
N ALA A 156 12.04 16.76 -29.47
CA ALA A 156 11.32 16.91 -30.73
C ALA A 156 11.42 15.68 -31.65
N VAL A 157 12.50 14.90 -31.56
CA VAL A 157 12.67 13.64 -32.33
C VAL A 157 11.88 12.49 -31.70
N HIS A 158 11.53 12.59 -30.41
CA HIS A 158 10.82 11.56 -29.66
C HIS A 158 9.33 11.90 -29.38
N VAL A 159 8.81 13.00 -29.92
CA VAL A 159 7.42 13.47 -29.69
C VAL A 159 6.35 12.59 -30.37
N ASP A 160 6.73 11.58 -31.14
CA ASP A 160 5.77 10.58 -31.65
C ASP A 160 5.45 9.45 -30.63
N ASP A 161 6.08 9.39 -29.45
CA ASP A 161 5.84 8.34 -28.43
C ASP A 161 5.58 8.94 -27.02
N ASP A 162 4.32 9.22 -26.72
CA ASP A 162 3.60 9.10 -25.42
C ASP A 162 4.08 9.75 -24.09
N LEU A 163 5.15 10.54 -24.00
CA LEU A 163 5.69 10.97 -22.68
C LEU A 163 5.32 12.37 -22.13
N LEU A 164 4.32 13.08 -22.65
CA LEU A 164 4.00 14.45 -22.19
C LEU A 164 2.86 14.60 -21.14
N HIS A 165 2.29 13.52 -20.60
CA HIS A 165 1.17 13.61 -19.65
C HIS A 165 1.51 13.67 -18.15
N LEU A 166 2.77 13.88 -17.75
CA LEU A 166 3.07 14.18 -16.35
C LEU A 166 2.65 15.63 -16.02
N ALA A 167 1.43 15.75 -15.48
CA ALA A 167 0.80 16.98 -15.01
C ALA A 167 1.76 17.86 -14.17
N PRO A 168 1.62 19.19 -14.21
CA PRO A 168 2.43 20.08 -13.40
C PRO A 168 2.14 19.85 -11.92
N ILE A 169 3.11 19.26 -11.20
CA ILE A 169 3.07 19.20 -9.73
C ILE A 169 3.42 20.60 -9.25
N THR A 170 2.42 21.33 -8.76
CA THR A 170 2.56 22.61 -8.06
C THR A 170 3.61 22.50 -6.96
N VAL A 171 4.38 23.57 -6.77
CA VAL A 171 5.32 23.75 -5.66
C VAL A 171 4.61 23.42 -4.34
N LEU A 172 4.99 22.32 -3.70
CA LEU A 172 4.57 21.99 -2.35
C LEU A 172 5.27 22.94 -1.37
N GLN A 173 4.61 24.07 -1.08
CA GLN A 173 4.78 24.71 0.23
C GLN A 173 3.94 23.88 1.22
N ASP A 174 4.64 23.28 2.18
CA ASP A 174 4.18 22.38 3.24
C ASP A 174 3.66 20.98 2.85
N PRO A 175 4.44 19.90 3.14
CA PRO A 175 3.95 18.55 3.01
C PRO A 175 3.15 18.22 4.26
N VAL A 176 1.85 17.95 4.12
CA VAL A 176 1.14 16.80 4.75
C VAL A 176 -0.37 16.81 4.48
N ILE A 177 -1.04 17.91 4.10
CA ILE A 177 -2.53 17.91 4.18
C ILE A 177 -3.29 18.06 2.85
N PHE A 178 -2.77 18.72 1.81
CA PHE A 178 -3.69 19.21 0.76
C PHE A 178 -3.92 18.35 -0.50
N HIS A 179 -3.32 17.16 -0.62
CA HIS A 179 -3.52 16.30 -1.82
C HIS A 179 -4.44 15.08 -1.59
N TYR A 180 -4.94 14.87 -0.37
CA TYR A 180 -5.88 13.79 -0.09
C TYR A 180 -7.31 14.14 -0.54
N GLU A 181 -7.75 15.40 -0.43
CA GLU A 181 -9.15 15.78 -0.72
C GLU A 181 -9.49 15.72 -2.22
N THR A 182 -8.59 16.15 -3.10
CA THR A 182 -8.83 16.14 -4.56
C THR A 182 -8.70 14.75 -5.20
N LEU A 183 -7.91 13.85 -4.59
CA LEU A 183 -7.87 12.44 -4.97
C LEU A 183 -9.09 11.68 -4.44
N LEU A 184 -9.60 12.02 -3.25
CA LEU A 184 -10.83 11.46 -2.70
C LEU A 184 -12.07 11.90 -3.50
N GLU A 185 -12.15 13.14 -3.97
CA GLU A 185 -13.26 13.61 -4.82
C GLU A 185 -13.26 12.99 -6.23
N LYS A 186 -12.07 12.79 -6.81
CA LYS A 186 -11.93 12.07 -8.09
C LYS A 186 -12.15 10.56 -7.94
N GLN A 187 -11.76 9.96 -6.81
CA GLN A 187 -12.10 8.58 -6.46
C GLN A 187 -13.58 8.40 -6.13
N ALA A 188 -14.25 9.39 -5.54
CA ALA A 188 -15.69 9.37 -5.28
C ALA A 188 -16.50 9.43 -6.58
N LYS A 189 -16.12 10.29 -7.54
CA LYS A 189 -16.76 10.34 -8.87
C LYS A 189 -16.47 9.10 -9.72
N LYS A 190 -15.30 8.49 -9.59
CA LYS A 190 -14.97 7.22 -10.26
C LYS A 190 -15.66 6.03 -9.58
N ALA A 191 -15.81 6.04 -8.26
CA ALA A 191 -16.58 5.05 -7.50
C ALA A 191 -18.08 5.11 -7.79
N GLU A 192 -18.60 6.28 -8.20
CA GLU A 192 -20.00 6.44 -8.63
C GLU A 192 -20.24 5.91 -10.05
N LEU A 193 -19.23 5.93 -10.92
CA LEU A 193 -19.25 5.30 -12.25
C LEU A 193 -18.99 3.78 -12.18
N ASP A 194 -18.18 3.33 -11.22
CA ASP A 194 -17.90 1.91 -10.94
C ASP A 194 -19.05 1.19 -10.19
N ARG A 195 -20.16 1.89 -9.87
CA ARG A 195 -21.38 1.27 -9.31
C ARG A 195 -22.07 0.29 -10.27
N ILE A 196 -21.70 0.25 -11.56
CA ILE A 196 -22.43 -0.51 -12.60
C ILE A 196 -21.70 -1.80 -13.07
N SER A 197 -20.51 -2.15 -12.57
CA SER A 197 -19.84 -3.39 -13.02
C SER A 197 -19.45 -4.32 -11.87
N TYR A 198 -20.34 -5.28 -11.60
CA TYR A 198 -20.15 -6.38 -10.66
C TYR A 198 -19.10 -7.36 -11.21
N GLY A 199 -17.96 -7.49 -10.51
CA GLY A 199 -16.97 -8.52 -10.86
C GLY A 199 -15.80 -8.73 -9.90
N ASP A 200 -15.26 -7.69 -9.25
CA ASP A 200 -13.93 -7.85 -8.62
C ASP A 200 -13.70 -7.16 -7.26
N GLN A 201 -14.77 -6.85 -6.52
CA GLN A 201 -14.67 -6.39 -5.11
C GLN A 201 -14.60 -7.54 -4.08
N PHE A 202 -14.65 -8.81 -4.52
CA PHE A 202 -14.88 -9.99 -3.68
C PHE A 202 -13.75 -10.34 -2.69
N LEU A 203 -12.60 -9.65 -2.75
CA LEU A 203 -11.48 -9.80 -1.80
C LEU A 203 -11.33 -8.63 -0.81
N ARG A 204 -12.29 -7.71 -0.75
CA ARG A 204 -12.31 -6.68 0.32
C ARG A 204 -12.71 -7.21 1.70
N GLY A 205 -12.72 -8.54 1.89
CA GLY A 205 -12.65 -9.20 3.19
C GLY A 205 -13.59 -8.59 4.22
N THR A 206 -14.88 -8.51 3.92
CA THR A 206 -15.92 -8.11 4.86
C THR A 206 -16.89 -9.26 5.08
N VAL A 207 -17.54 -9.27 6.23
CA VAL A 207 -18.54 -10.26 6.64
C VAL A 207 -19.82 -9.50 6.97
N PRO A 208 -20.95 -9.81 6.34
CA PRO A 208 -22.25 -9.26 6.72
C PRO A 208 -22.55 -9.50 8.21
N LEU A 209 -23.02 -8.48 8.92
CA LEU A 209 -23.25 -8.57 10.37
C LEU A 209 -24.36 -9.56 10.73
N ASP A 210 -25.33 -9.75 9.83
CA ASP A 210 -26.45 -10.69 9.97
C ASP A 210 -26.01 -12.16 10.04
N VAL A 211 -24.81 -12.50 9.55
CA VAL A 211 -24.18 -13.81 9.77
C VAL A 211 -24.16 -14.16 11.26
N PHE A 212 -23.92 -13.18 12.13
CA PHE A 212 -23.84 -13.34 13.58
C PHE A 212 -25.20 -13.32 14.30
N SER A 213 -26.29 -13.04 13.58
CA SER A 213 -27.66 -13.09 14.09
C SER A 213 -28.24 -14.50 14.15
N SER A 214 -27.50 -15.50 13.66
CA SER A 214 -27.91 -16.91 13.68
C SER A 214 -27.87 -17.51 15.10
N THR A 215 -28.57 -18.63 15.28
CA THR A 215 -28.50 -19.42 16.53
C THR A 215 -27.16 -20.14 16.71
N LEU A 216 -26.32 -20.12 15.66
CA LEU A 216 -25.01 -20.75 15.66
C LEU A 216 -24.03 -20.02 16.59
N PRO A 217 -23.05 -20.75 17.16
CA PRO A 217 -21.88 -20.11 17.75
C PRO A 217 -21.23 -19.17 16.72
N PRO A 218 -20.74 -17.97 17.11
CA PRO A 218 -20.19 -17.00 16.18
C PRO A 218 -19.05 -17.53 15.29
N LEU A 219 -18.22 -18.45 15.80
CA LEU A 219 -17.19 -19.10 14.99
C LEU A 219 -17.79 -20.05 13.95
N ALA A 220 -18.87 -20.78 14.29
CA ALA A 220 -19.56 -21.66 13.35
C ALA A 220 -20.26 -20.84 12.26
N ALA A 221 -20.96 -19.77 12.66
CA ALA A 221 -21.64 -18.87 11.73
C ALA A 221 -20.66 -18.27 10.71
N LEU A 222 -19.56 -17.70 11.19
CA LEU A 222 -18.51 -17.15 10.33
C LEU A 222 -17.86 -18.22 9.44
N SER A 223 -17.61 -19.42 9.97
CA SER A 223 -16.97 -20.49 9.20
C SER A 223 -17.91 -21.05 8.13
N SER A 224 -19.21 -21.17 8.41
CA SER A 224 -20.23 -21.57 7.42
C SER A 224 -20.30 -20.53 6.31
N PHE A 225 -20.43 -19.24 6.66
CA PHE A 225 -20.45 -18.16 5.68
C PHE A 225 -19.22 -18.18 4.75
N LEU A 226 -18.01 -18.30 5.32
CA LEU A 226 -16.77 -18.35 4.53
C LEU A 226 -16.67 -19.61 3.65
N HIS A 227 -17.26 -20.73 4.09
CA HIS A 227 -17.28 -21.95 3.32
C HIS A 227 -18.31 -21.88 2.19
N ASP A 228 -19.53 -21.48 2.51
CA ASP A 228 -20.68 -21.51 1.62
C ASP A 228 -20.63 -20.37 0.59
N ALA A 229 -20.40 -19.14 1.04
CA ALA A 229 -20.42 -17.95 0.17
C ALA A 229 -19.11 -17.73 -0.60
N HIS A 230 -17.99 -18.24 -0.11
CA HIS A 230 -16.67 -18.00 -0.70
C HIS A 230 -15.93 -19.28 -1.10
N HIS A 231 -16.57 -20.45 -0.99
CA HIS A 231 -16.00 -21.75 -1.34
C HIS A 231 -14.61 -22.02 -0.71
N LEU A 232 -14.36 -21.48 0.49
CA LEU A 232 -13.08 -21.65 1.16
C LEU A 232 -12.98 -23.02 1.84
N HIS A 233 -11.88 -23.72 1.57
CA HIS A 233 -11.56 -24.95 2.31
C HIS A 233 -11.23 -24.65 3.78
N TYR A 234 -11.53 -25.61 4.68
CA TYR A 234 -11.36 -25.45 6.12
C TYR A 234 -9.94 -25.06 6.54
N GLY A 235 -8.90 -25.57 5.86
CA GLY A 235 -7.51 -25.17 6.12
C GLY A 235 -7.27 -23.68 5.85
N LYS A 236 -7.91 -23.12 4.82
CA LYS A 236 -7.80 -21.71 4.46
C LYS A 236 -8.60 -20.84 5.42
N ILE A 237 -9.80 -21.27 5.83
CA ILE A 237 -10.60 -20.61 6.88
C ILE A 237 -9.82 -20.57 8.20
N ALA A 238 -9.21 -21.70 8.60
CA ALA A 238 -8.40 -21.78 9.80
C ALA A 238 -7.20 -20.82 9.75
N HIS A 239 -6.52 -20.73 8.61
CA HIS A 239 -5.44 -19.78 8.42
C HIS A 239 -5.92 -18.32 8.54
N LEU A 240 -7.02 -17.97 7.87
CA LEU A 240 -7.61 -16.63 7.88
C LEU A 240 -8.08 -16.19 9.26
N LEU A 241 -8.65 -17.10 10.05
CA LEU A 241 -9.13 -16.79 11.40
C LEU A 241 -8.07 -16.99 12.48
N HIS A 242 -6.84 -17.38 12.11
CA HIS A 242 -5.80 -17.82 13.03
C HIS A 242 -6.32 -18.80 14.09
N ARG A 243 -7.04 -19.83 13.64
CA ARG A 243 -7.52 -20.95 14.45
C ARG A 243 -6.91 -22.23 13.92
N SER A 244 -6.93 -23.28 14.74
CA SER A 244 -6.48 -24.59 14.26
C SER A 244 -7.52 -25.18 13.30
N PRO A 245 -7.11 -25.92 12.25
CA PRO A 245 -8.04 -26.60 11.36
C PRO A 245 -8.99 -27.54 12.10
N SER A 246 -8.51 -28.22 13.15
CA SER A 246 -9.34 -29.10 13.99
C SER A 246 -10.42 -28.31 14.73
N THR A 247 -10.13 -27.10 15.23
CA THR A 247 -11.14 -26.22 15.84
C THR A 247 -12.22 -25.80 14.84
N ILE A 248 -11.85 -25.44 13.62
CA ILE A 248 -12.82 -25.07 12.57
C ILE A 248 -13.68 -26.28 12.22
N TRP A 249 -13.03 -27.42 11.97
CA TRP A 249 -13.71 -28.67 11.63
C TRP A 249 -14.67 -29.12 12.74
N SER A 250 -14.20 -29.17 13.99
CA SER A 250 -15.04 -29.54 15.14
C SER A 250 -16.18 -28.56 15.35
N THR A 251 -15.97 -27.26 15.12
CA THR A 251 -17.02 -26.25 15.30
C THR A 251 -18.14 -26.41 14.27
N LEU A 252 -17.81 -26.82 13.05
CA LEU A 252 -18.76 -27.10 11.98
C LEU A 252 -19.44 -28.48 12.14
N HIS A 253 -18.73 -29.48 12.65
CA HIS A 253 -19.20 -30.89 12.66
C HIS A 253 -19.68 -31.40 14.03
N ASN A 254 -19.15 -30.92 15.17
CA ASN A 254 -19.51 -31.42 16.52
C ASN A 254 -20.81 -30.84 17.10
N LYS A 255 -21.77 -30.41 16.27
CA LYS A 255 -23.12 -30.07 16.75
C LYS A 255 -24.20 -30.95 16.13
N GLY A 256 -24.02 -32.26 16.31
CA GLY A 256 -25.11 -33.22 16.39
C GLY A 256 -25.85 -33.13 17.73
N ALA A 257 -26.76 -32.19 17.88
CA ALA A 257 -27.84 -32.24 18.90
C ALA A 257 -29.21 -31.95 18.27
N GLY A 258 -29.36 -32.33 17.00
CA GLY A 258 -30.58 -32.18 16.23
C GLY A 258 -30.25 -32.38 14.77
N HIS A 259 -30.28 -33.64 14.34
CA HIS A 259 -30.24 -34.04 12.93
C HIS A 259 -31.43 -33.44 12.15
N LYS A 260 -31.37 -32.15 11.90
CA LYS A 260 -31.59 -31.69 10.55
C LYS A 260 -30.18 -31.39 10.09
N ARG A 261 -29.72 -32.06 9.02
CA ARG A 261 -28.63 -31.54 8.19
C ARG A 261 -28.85 -30.02 8.15
N TYR A 262 -27.81 -29.19 8.31
CA TYR A 262 -27.91 -27.80 7.93
C TYR A 262 -28.33 -27.82 6.46
N GLY A 263 -29.64 -27.93 6.22
CA GLY A 263 -30.21 -28.15 4.91
C GLY A 263 -29.78 -26.89 4.22
N HIS A 264 -28.85 -27.05 3.26
CA HIS A 264 -28.04 -25.99 2.66
C HIS A 264 -28.61 -24.68 3.10
N MET A 265 -28.02 -24.05 4.14
CA MET A 265 -28.49 -22.72 4.53
C MET A 265 -28.42 -21.97 3.23
N ASN A 266 -29.58 -21.80 2.62
CA ASN A 266 -29.67 -21.33 1.26
C ASN A 266 -29.54 -19.85 1.53
N TYR A 267 -28.28 -19.44 1.69
CA TYR A 267 -27.84 -18.08 1.49
C TYR A 267 -28.17 -17.85 0.04
N ASP A 268 -29.46 -17.64 -0.22
CA ASP A 268 -29.95 -17.35 -1.55
C ASP A 268 -29.26 -16.06 -1.88
N HIS A 269 -28.20 -16.17 -2.67
CA HIS A 269 -27.35 -15.04 -3.02
C HIS A 269 -28.20 -13.91 -3.66
N LYS A 270 -29.41 -14.24 -4.15
CA LYS A 270 -30.40 -13.32 -4.69
C LYS A 270 -31.26 -12.59 -3.65
N SER A 271 -31.26 -13.01 -2.38
CA SER A 271 -32.02 -12.35 -1.29
C SER A 271 -31.23 -11.23 -0.58
N TYR A 272 -29.95 -11.05 -0.94
CA TYR A 272 -29.09 -10.02 -0.35
C TYR A 272 -29.12 -8.68 -1.11
N ASP A 273 -29.83 -8.60 -2.24
CA ASP A 273 -30.02 -7.38 -3.05
C ASP A 273 -31.05 -6.40 -2.46
N HIS A 274 -31.46 -6.58 -1.20
CA HIS A 274 -32.28 -5.58 -0.52
C HIS A 274 -31.42 -4.36 -0.19
N GLU A 275 -31.75 -3.21 -0.81
CA GLU A 275 -31.17 -1.86 -0.62
C GLU A 275 -31.18 -1.31 0.83
N GLY A 276 -31.48 -2.14 1.83
CA GLY A 276 -31.33 -1.81 3.24
C GLY A 276 -29.86 -1.81 3.65
N SER A 277 -29.43 -0.82 4.42
CA SER A 277 -28.06 -0.64 4.89
C SER A 277 -27.53 -1.85 5.68
N GLN A 278 -27.00 -2.85 4.97
CA GLN A 278 -26.32 -3.99 5.59
C GLN A 278 -25.01 -3.52 6.19
N LEU A 279 -24.82 -3.78 7.48
CA LEU A 279 -23.56 -3.51 8.18
C LEU A 279 -22.56 -4.61 7.85
N TYR A 280 -21.36 -4.21 7.47
CA TYR A 280 -20.27 -5.12 7.11
C TYR A 280 -19.13 -5.00 8.11
N VAL A 281 -18.59 -6.16 8.53
CA VAL A 281 -17.48 -6.25 9.48
C VAL A 281 -16.21 -6.67 8.75
N PRO A 282 -15.10 -5.91 8.81
CA PRO A 282 -13.85 -6.32 8.19
C PRO A 282 -13.34 -7.66 8.76
N LEU A 283 -12.97 -8.61 7.91
CA LEU A 283 -12.49 -9.95 8.24
C LEU A 283 -11.25 -9.91 9.14
N MET A 284 -10.43 -8.86 9.01
CA MET A 284 -9.25 -8.61 9.86
C MET A 284 -9.61 -8.48 11.35
N VAL A 285 -10.85 -8.10 11.69
CA VAL A 285 -11.34 -8.07 13.08
C VAL A 285 -11.22 -9.45 13.72
N PHE A 286 -11.46 -10.51 12.95
CA PHE A 286 -11.48 -11.89 13.43
C PHE A 286 -10.10 -12.56 13.47
N GLN A 287 -9.05 -11.88 13.02
CA GLN A 287 -7.67 -12.39 13.03
C GLN A 287 -7.02 -12.34 14.43
N GLN A 288 -7.66 -11.72 15.40
CA GLN A 288 -7.12 -11.61 16.75
C GLN A 288 -7.12 -12.97 17.45
N ARG A 289 -5.93 -13.52 17.74
CA ARG A 289 -5.77 -14.83 18.41
C ARG A 289 -6.23 -14.83 19.86
N ARG A 290 -6.12 -13.69 20.54
CA ARG A 290 -6.45 -13.57 21.97
C ARG A 290 -7.95 -13.45 22.21
N LEU A 291 -8.69 -12.91 21.25
CA LEU A 291 -10.13 -12.72 21.36
C LEU A 291 -10.88 -13.88 20.70
N SER A 292 -11.96 -14.33 21.31
CA SER A 292 -12.97 -15.12 20.60
C SER A 292 -13.63 -14.27 19.50
N ILE A 293 -14.28 -14.92 18.53
CA ILE A 293 -14.96 -14.22 17.43
C ILE A 293 -15.98 -13.20 17.95
N LEU A 294 -16.72 -13.56 19.01
CA LEU A 294 -17.69 -12.67 19.63
C LEU A 294 -17.02 -11.49 20.36
N GLU A 295 -15.91 -11.73 21.08
CA GLU A 295 -15.15 -10.67 21.74
C GLU A 295 -14.56 -9.69 20.73
N ALA A 296 -14.02 -10.19 19.61
CA ALA A 296 -13.49 -9.37 18.53
C ALA A 296 -14.58 -8.52 17.87
N LEU A 297 -15.74 -9.12 17.58
CA LEU A 297 -16.89 -8.43 17.01
C LEU A 297 -17.40 -7.31 17.92
N VAL A 298 -17.64 -7.62 19.20
CA VAL A 298 -18.13 -6.64 20.18
C VAL A 298 -17.10 -5.53 20.40
N HIS A 299 -15.81 -5.86 20.48
CA HIS A 299 -14.75 -4.86 20.62
C HIS A 299 -14.71 -3.90 19.43
N TRP A 300 -14.82 -4.42 18.20
CA TRP A 300 -14.87 -3.60 17.00
C TRP A 300 -16.11 -2.71 16.96
N MET A 301 -17.31 -3.24 17.24
CA MET A 301 -18.55 -2.44 17.25
C MET A 301 -18.49 -1.32 18.30
N LEU A 302 -17.96 -1.57 19.49
CA LEU A 302 -17.76 -0.52 20.50
C LEU A 302 -16.79 0.56 20.01
N ALA A 303 -15.75 0.19 19.27
CA ALA A 303 -14.81 1.15 18.69
C ALA A 303 -15.45 2.00 17.57
N GLN A 304 -16.49 1.50 16.91
CA GLN A 304 -17.30 2.25 15.94
C GLN A 304 -18.40 3.10 16.60
N GLY A 305 -18.46 3.16 17.94
CA GLY A 305 -19.39 4.01 18.67
C GLY A 305 -20.75 3.37 18.98
N TYR A 306 -20.98 2.09 18.63
CA TYR A 306 -22.23 1.41 18.95
C TYR A 306 -22.43 1.26 20.45
N GLN A 307 -23.66 1.50 20.90
CA GLN A 307 -24.04 1.31 22.29
C GLN A 307 -24.26 -0.18 22.58
N ILE A 308 -24.03 -0.61 23.82
CA ILE A 308 -24.22 -2.01 24.24
C ILE A 308 -25.63 -2.53 23.93
N ARG A 309 -26.66 -1.67 24.05
CA ARG A 309 -28.05 -2.03 23.73
C ARG A 309 -28.26 -2.31 22.24
N GLU A 310 -27.63 -1.53 21.38
CA GLU A 310 -27.68 -1.70 19.92
C GLU A 310 -26.95 -2.97 19.49
N ILE A 311 -25.75 -3.21 20.05
CA ILE A 311 -24.99 -4.45 19.80
C ILE A 311 -25.80 -5.67 20.23
N ALA A 312 -26.45 -5.60 21.40
CA ALA A 312 -27.30 -6.66 21.90
C ALA A 312 -28.48 -6.97 20.98
N LEU A 313 -29.14 -5.93 20.47
CA LEU A 313 -30.23 -6.05 19.49
C LEU A 313 -29.76 -6.68 18.18
N LEU A 314 -28.65 -6.17 17.63
CA LEU A 314 -28.08 -6.64 16.36
C LEU A 314 -27.64 -8.11 16.44
N LEU A 315 -27.02 -8.52 17.55
CA LEU A 315 -26.55 -9.89 17.74
C LEU A 315 -27.62 -10.85 18.31
N LYS A 316 -28.86 -10.35 18.51
CA LYS A 316 -29.96 -11.09 19.17
C LYS A 316 -29.51 -11.73 20.50
N LYS A 317 -28.77 -10.97 21.32
CA LYS A 317 -28.28 -11.38 22.64
C LYS A 317 -28.80 -10.45 23.73
N HIS A 318 -28.82 -10.94 24.97
CA HIS A 318 -29.17 -10.11 26.11
C HIS A 318 -28.06 -9.08 26.42
N PRO A 319 -28.38 -7.81 26.76
CA PRO A 319 -27.37 -6.77 27.01
C PRO A 319 -26.34 -7.11 28.09
N SER A 320 -26.73 -7.85 29.14
CA SER A 320 -25.79 -8.28 30.19
C SER A 320 -24.69 -9.20 29.66
N ALA A 321 -25.02 -10.09 28.71
CA ALA A 321 -24.05 -10.96 28.07
C ALA A 321 -23.05 -10.16 27.24
N ILE A 322 -23.51 -9.14 26.51
CA ILE A 322 -22.64 -8.24 25.73
C ILE A 322 -21.71 -7.43 26.65
N ARG A 323 -22.20 -6.95 27.80
CA ARG A 323 -21.33 -6.26 28.79
C ARG A 323 -20.20 -7.16 29.27
N GLU A 324 -20.50 -8.42 29.57
CA GLU A 324 -19.51 -9.35 30.06
C GLU A 324 -18.50 -9.74 28.98
N VAL A 325 -18.94 -9.92 27.73
CA VAL A 325 -18.04 -10.09 26.58
C VAL A 325 -17.15 -8.86 26.40
N ALA A 326 -17.69 -7.64 26.47
CA ALA A 326 -16.93 -6.41 26.35
C ALA A 326 -15.86 -6.25 27.44
N ARG A 327 -16.20 -6.58 28.70
CA ARG A 327 -15.24 -6.56 29.82
C ARG A 327 -14.10 -7.54 29.61
N ARG A 328 -14.40 -8.78 29.19
CA ARG A 328 -13.38 -9.79 28.88
C ARG A 328 -12.48 -9.36 27.72
N ALA A 329 -13.06 -8.81 26.65
CA ALA A 329 -12.29 -8.29 25.53
C ALA A 329 -11.30 -7.19 25.97
N ARG A 330 -11.75 -6.22 26.77
CA ARG A 330 -10.92 -5.14 27.30
C ARG A 330 -9.78 -5.63 28.21
N ARG A 331 -10.03 -6.62 29.07
CA ARG A 331 -8.97 -7.21 29.91
C ARG A 331 -7.87 -7.85 29.04
N LYS A 332 -8.26 -8.66 28.05
CA LYS A 332 -7.32 -9.35 27.16
C LYS A 332 -6.52 -8.42 26.26
N THR A 333 -7.07 -7.25 25.92
CA THR A 333 -6.36 -6.23 25.13
C THR A 333 -5.48 -5.32 26.00
N ALA A 334 -5.83 -5.10 27.27
CA ALA A 334 -4.98 -4.37 28.22
C ALA A 334 -3.71 -5.14 28.60
N ASP A 335 -3.77 -6.47 28.64
CA ASP A 335 -2.62 -7.36 28.90
C ASP A 335 -1.71 -7.60 27.66
N ALA A 336 -1.92 -6.86 26.57
CA ALA A 336 -1.23 -7.04 25.28
C ALA A 336 -0.29 -5.89 24.98
#